data_AF-A0AAD4G8H7-F1
#
_entry.id   AF-A0AAD4G8H7-F1
#
_cell.length_a   1.000
_cell.length_b   1.000
_cell.length_c   1.000
_cell.angle_alpha   90.00
_cell.angle_beta   90.00
_cell.angle_gamma   90.00
#
_symmetry.space_group_name_H-M   'P 1'
#
loop_
_entity.id
_entity.type
_entity.pdbx_description
1 polymer ?
#
loop_
_entity_poly.entity_id
_entity_poly.type
_entity_poly.pdbx_seq_one_letter_code
_entity_poly.pdbx_strand_id
1 'polypeptide(L)'
;MADDLMDGSEVDGDEFPVVDGMVDPWDVLARREEQFAGRKGLPGKFQKQEDVDPDLDLLINVGTRPGVGCRRTIFEKCFDNSAADTDHLECNMEMAEGCDCCHVKKPAICCDLHNPTEFLSYTSTVTKQCHTAQRSRMPAYTKQQHDYSLENALLDWREAKTAEVYGWVALSCHGPSLIMTDATLNFVVDYAHHDKIHTAENLRRETGWTRSNQFGDEVIGLIQLHMPPCPSPFVSTPLRSNGIALNTPSVNQTLASPSSVVKQCNKCSACRQVGHNARNKACPKHQSNTAAEGKENVTLLATS
;
A
#
# COMPACT_ATOMS: atom_id res chain seq x y z
N MET A 1 62.92 63.03 17.05
CA MET A 1 63.59 62.03 16.20
C MET A 1 62.57 60.91 16.09
N ALA A 2 61.74 60.92 15.05
CA ALA A 2 62.06 60.34 13.73
C ALA A 2 62.40 58.86 13.91
N ASP A 3 61.85 57.88 13.21
CA ASP A 3 60.89 57.72 12.13
C ASP A 3 60.87 56.19 12.04
N ASP A 4 59.73 55.49 12.01
CA ASP A 4 59.76 54.09 11.61
C ASP A 4 58.56 53.74 10.73
N LEU A 5 58.92 53.51 9.47
CA LEU A 5 58.11 52.98 8.39
C LEU A 5 57.66 51.56 8.71
N MET A 6 56.39 51.25 8.43
CA MET A 6 56.06 49.96 7.86
C MET A 6 55.14 50.17 6.65
N ASP A 7 55.65 49.65 5.55
CA ASP A 7 55.23 49.71 4.16
C ASP A 7 53.98 48.87 3.91
N GLY A 8 53.07 49.39 3.10
CA GLY A 8 51.82 48.75 2.74
C GLY A 8 52.02 47.80 1.57
N SER A 9 51.96 46.50 1.83
CA SER A 9 51.84 45.50 0.76
C SER A 9 50.35 45.33 0.40
N GLU A 10 49.91 46.07 -0.61
CA GLU A 10 48.73 45.78 -1.42
C GLU A 10 48.91 44.39 -2.05
N VAL A 11 48.09 43.43 -1.63
CA VAL A 11 47.99 42.10 -2.25
C VAL A 11 46.89 42.20 -3.29
N ASP A 12 47.29 42.20 -4.57
CA ASP A 12 46.39 42.05 -5.71
C ASP A 12 45.56 40.77 -5.54
N GLY A 13 44.26 40.95 -5.35
CA GLY A 13 43.31 39.86 -5.29
C GLY A 13 43.13 39.27 -6.69
N ASP A 14 43.57 38.02 -6.86
CA ASP A 14 43.24 37.19 -8.02
C ASP A 14 41.71 37.10 -8.17
N GLU A 15 41.20 37.81 -9.17
CA GLU A 15 39.81 37.79 -9.61
C GLU A 15 39.53 36.42 -10.25
N PHE A 16 38.99 35.50 -9.45
CA PHE A 16 38.52 34.21 -9.95
C PHE A 16 37.41 34.43 -10.98
N PRO A 17 37.46 33.76 -12.15
CA PRO A 17 36.44 33.90 -13.18
C PRO A 17 35.08 33.44 -12.63
N VAL A 18 34.13 34.37 -12.56
CA VAL A 18 32.73 34.11 -12.27
C VAL A 18 32.20 33.18 -13.36
N VAL A 19 31.95 31.92 -12.99
CA VAL A 19 31.32 30.94 -13.89
C VAL A 19 29.84 31.26 -13.96
N ASP A 20 29.47 32.15 -14.88
CA ASP A 20 28.11 32.59 -15.13
C ASP A 20 27.29 31.42 -15.72
N GLY A 21 26.25 30.96 -15.03
CA GLY A 21 25.26 30.03 -15.61
C GLY A 21 24.79 28.81 -14.79
N MET A 22 25.12 28.69 -13.51
CA MET A 22 24.53 27.61 -12.68
C MET A 22 23.15 28.05 -12.17
N VAL A 23 22.11 27.82 -12.98
CA VAL A 23 20.70 28.07 -12.62
C VAL A 23 20.39 27.27 -11.36
N ASP A 24 19.86 27.93 -10.32
CA ASP A 24 19.44 27.24 -9.10
C ASP A 24 18.40 26.16 -9.49
N PRO A 25 18.66 24.87 -9.22
CA PRO A 25 17.70 23.80 -9.51
C PRO A 25 16.29 24.05 -8.96
N TRP A 26 16.17 24.91 -7.95
CA TRP A 26 14.90 25.30 -7.33
C TRP A 26 14.16 26.39 -8.11
N ASP A 27 14.87 27.28 -8.81
CA ASP A 27 14.26 28.21 -9.77
C ASP A 27 13.61 27.46 -10.94
N VAL A 28 14.17 26.31 -11.31
CA VAL A 28 13.58 25.42 -12.33
C VAL A 28 12.25 24.80 -11.84
N LEU A 29 12.13 24.54 -10.54
CA LEU A 29 10.90 24.03 -9.92
C LEU A 29 9.83 25.13 -9.80
N ALA A 30 10.21 26.31 -9.30
CA ALA A 30 9.32 27.47 -9.22
C ALA A 30 8.69 27.82 -10.58
N ARG A 31 9.50 27.80 -11.65
CA ARG A 31 9.03 28.02 -13.03
C ARG A 31 8.12 26.91 -13.57
N ARG A 32 8.25 25.69 -13.05
CA ARG A 32 7.42 24.55 -13.46
C ARG A 32 6.04 24.61 -12.81
N GLU A 33 5.95 24.99 -11.54
CA GLU A 33 4.67 25.22 -10.85
C GLU A 33 3.84 26.31 -11.54
N GLU A 34 4.47 27.40 -11.97
CA GLU A 34 3.82 28.46 -12.74
C GLU A 34 3.27 27.98 -14.10
N GLN A 35 3.94 27.05 -14.77
CA GLN A 35 3.46 26.48 -16.04
C GLN A 35 2.26 25.55 -15.90
N PHE A 36 2.10 24.87 -14.75
CA PHE A 36 0.96 23.99 -14.51
C PHE A 36 -0.32 24.76 -14.12
N ALA A 37 -0.19 25.92 -13.47
CA ALA A 37 -1.32 26.78 -13.12
C ALA A 37 -2.10 27.32 -14.34
N GLY A 38 -1.52 27.29 -15.55
CA GLY A 38 -2.10 27.87 -16.77
C GLY A 38 -2.98 26.95 -17.63
N ARG A 39 -3.01 25.62 -17.41
CA ARG A 39 -3.71 24.69 -18.31
C ARG A 39 -5.15 24.40 -17.89
N LYS A 40 -6.08 25.30 -18.22
CA LYS A 40 -7.53 25.01 -18.22
C LYS A 40 -7.91 24.28 -19.52
N GLY A 41 -7.86 22.95 -19.53
CA GLY A 41 -8.14 22.15 -20.72
C GLY A 41 -9.08 20.96 -20.47
N LEU A 42 -10.29 21.07 -21.02
CA LEU A 42 -11.30 20.08 -21.47
C LEU A 42 -11.51 18.74 -20.71
N PRO A 43 -12.78 18.32 -20.50
CA PRO A 43 -13.13 17.11 -19.76
C PRO A 43 -12.93 15.83 -20.59
N GLY A 44 -11.69 15.36 -20.67
CA GLY A 44 -11.34 14.00 -21.10
C GLY A 44 -11.11 13.12 -19.88
N LYS A 45 -11.52 11.84 -19.94
CA LYS A 45 -11.25 10.83 -18.90
C LYS A 45 -9.74 10.55 -18.82
N PHE A 46 -8.99 11.43 -18.17
CA PHE A 46 -7.63 11.15 -17.76
C PHE A 46 -7.70 10.20 -16.56
N GLN A 47 -7.02 9.07 -16.67
CA GLN A 47 -6.52 8.39 -15.47
C GLN A 47 -5.79 9.47 -14.70
N LYS A 48 -6.29 9.77 -13.49
CA LYS A 48 -5.69 10.75 -12.60
C LYS A 48 -4.31 10.20 -12.25
N GLN A 49 -3.30 10.60 -13.02
CA GLN A 49 -1.92 10.45 -12.61
C GLN A 49 -1.88 11.30 -11.34
N GLU A 50 -1.74 10.65 -10.20
CA GLU A 50 -1.45 11.39 -8.98
C GLU A 50 -0.11 12.07 -9.24
N ASP A 51 -0.17 13.38 -9.45
CA ASP A 51 1.03 14.19 -9.60
C ASP A 51 1.81 13.98 -8.30
N VAL A 52 2.97 13.33 -8.42
CA VAL A 52 3.89 13.16 -7.30
C VAL A 52 4.28 14.57 -6.89
N ASP A 53 4.19 14.82 -5.59
CA ASP A 53 4.62 16.08 -4.98
C ASP A 53 6.01 16.47 -5.53
N PRO A 54 6.20 17.71 -6.03
CA PRO A 54 7.46 18.12 -6.67
C PRO A 54 8.69 17.88 -5.80
N ASP A 55 8.58 18.05 -4.48
CA ASP A 55 9.68 17.85 -3.54
C ASP A 55 9.99 16.36 -3.36
N LEU A 56 8.94 15.52 -3.33
CA LEU A 56 9.12 14.06 -3.35
C LEU A 56 9.78 13.59 -4.65
N ASP A 57 9.38 14.15 -5.80
CA ASP A 57 10.01 13.80 -7.08
C ASP A 57 11.49 14.21 -7.10
N LEU A 58 11.81 15.40 -6.56
CA LEU A 58 13.19 15.85 -6.39
C LEU A 58 13.96 14.88 -5.48
N LEU A 59 13.38 14.47 -4.36
CA LEU A 59 13.98 13.54 -3.41
C LEU A 59 14.23 12.17 -4.02
N ILE A 60 13.28 11.63 -4.79
CA ILE A 60 13.41 10.32 -5.43
C ILE A 60 14.48 10.38 -6.52
N ASN A 61 14.44 11.41 -7.37
CA ASN A 61 15.24 11.52 -8.59
C ASN A 61 16.52 12.36 -8.42
N VAL A 62 16.90 12.68 -7.19
CA VAL A 62 18.04 13.55 -6.85
C VAL A 62 19.35 13.18 -7.54
N GLY A 63 19.64 11.88 -7.71
CA GLY A 63 20.86 11.41 -8.37
C GLY A 63 20.85 11.56 -9.89
N THR A 64 19.68 11.83 -10.48
CA THR A 64 19.51 12.06 -11.92
C THR A 64 19.28 13.52 -12.27
N ARG A 65 18.95 14.36 -11.27
CA ARG A 65 18.67 15.78 -11.47
C ARG A 65 19.97 16.60 -11.34
N PRO A 66 20.30 17.45 -12.33
CA PRO A 66 21.50 18.27 -12.26
C PRO A 66 21.42 19.27 -11.09
N GLY A 67 22.54 19.45 -10.39
CA GLY A 67 22.71 20.47 -9.36
C GLY A 67 22.24 20.12 -7.93
N VAL A 68 21.58 18.98 -7.71
CA VAL A 68 21.04 18.59 -6.38
C VAL A 68 21.74 17.34 -5.83
N GLY A 69 22.99 17.03 -6.22
CA GLY A 69 23.67 15.72 -6.03
C GLY A 69 23.71 15.06 -4.62
N CYS A 70 23.11 15.68 -3.60
CA CYS A 70 22.93 15.16 -2.26
C CYS A 70 21.45 15.08 -1.86
N ARG A 71 20.99 13.94 -1.33
CA ARG A 71 19.63 13.84 -0.73
C ARG A 71 19.41 14.80 0.44
N ARG A 72 20.46 15.17 1.17
CA ARG A 72 20.34 16.07 2.33
C ARG A 72 20.07 17.51 1.98
N THR A 73 20.60 17.98 0.85
CA THR A 73 20.38 19.36 0.39
C THR A 73 18.90 19.65 0.18
N ILE A 74 18.10 18.62 -0.14
CA ILE A 74 16.64 18.73 -0.24
C ILE A 74 16.04 19.02 1.13
N PHE A 75 16.40 18.26 2.16
CA PHE A 75 15.93 18.52 3.52
C PHE A 75 16.44 19.85 4.10
N GLU A 76 17.71 20.19 3.84
CA GLU A 76 18.29 21.47 4.25
C GLU A 76 17.50 22.65 3.69
N LYS A 77 17.05 22.56 2.43
CA LYS A 77 16.25 23.61 1.79
C LYS A 77 14.78 23.59 2.19
N CYS A 78 14.13 22.42 2.21
CA CYS A 78 12.71 22.30 2.56
C CYS A 78 12.40 22.76 4.00
N PHE A 79 13.35 22.58 4.93
CA PHE A 79 13.19 23.00 6.32
C PHE A 79 13.96 24.29 6.66
N ASP A 80 14.61 24.91 5.67
CA ASP A 80 15.47 26.08 5.85
C ASP A 80 16.46 25.93 7.02
N ASN A 81 17.16 24.79 7.05
CA ASN A 81 18.13 24.50 8.10
C ASN A 81 19.29 25.51 8.09
N SER A 82 19.51 26.22 6.98
CA SER A 82 20.45 27.35 6.89
C SER A 82 20.05 28.52 7.78
N ALA A 83 18.76 28.87 7.82
CA ALA A 83 18.28 29.92 8.72
C ALA A 83 18.37 29.51 10.18
N ALA A 84 18.15 28.23 10.47
CA ALA A 84 18.22 27.67 11.83
C ALA A 84 19.66 27.45 12.34
N ASP A 85 20.69 27.66 11.51
CA ASP A 85 22.08 27.38 11.87
C ASP A 85 22.56 28.29 13.02
N THR A 86 21.90 29.41 13.30
CA THR A 86 22.26 30.29 14.43
C THR A 86 21.37 30.16 15.65
N ASP A 87 20.20 29.51 15.54
CA ASP A 87 19.18 29.42 16.61
C ASP A 87 19.75 28.77 17.88
N HIS A 88 20.68 27.84 17.70
CA HIS A 88 21.36 27.17 18.80
C HIS A 88 22.19 28.14 19.68
N LEU A 89 22.77 29.20 19.10
CA LEU A 89 23.50 30.23 19.85
C LEU A 89 22.57 31.13 20.66
N GLU A 90 21.38 31.43 20.13
CA GLU A 90 20.36 32.20 20.84
C GLU A 90 19.75 31.41 22.00
N CYS A 91 19.59 30.09 21.81
CA CYS A 91 19.04 29.20 22.83
C CYS A 91 19.98 29.05 24.04
N ASN A 92 21.29 29.04 23.83
CA ASN A 92 22.27 29.00 24.92
C ASN A 92 23.51 29.85 24.62
N MET A 93 23.50 31.09 25.10
CA MET A 93 24.60 32.03 24.92
C MET A 93 25.83 31.76 25.82
N GLU A 94 25.73 30.84 26.79
CA GLU A 94 26.84 30.53 27.70
C GLU A 94 27.87 29.58 27.06
N MET A 95 27.45 28.80 26.06
CA MET A 95 28.31 27.88 25.33
C MET A 95 28.68 28.47 23.97
N ALA A 96 29.98 28.43 23.63
CA ALA A 96 30.47 28.92 22.34
C ALA A 96 29.87 28.18 21.13
N GLU A 97 29.43 26.94 21.34
CA GLU A 97 28.76 26.09 20.34
C GLU A 97 27.23 26.08 20.50
N GLY A 98 26.65 26.94 21.35
CA GLY A 98 25.21 27.01 21.55
C GLY A 98 24.59 25.81 22.27
N CYS A 99 23.29 25.64 22.10
CA CYS A 99 22.51 24.55 22.67
C CYS A 99 22.68 23.26 21.85
N ASP A 100 23.21 22.22 22.50
CA ASP A 100 23.41 20.87 21.91
C ASP A 100 22.14 20.26 21.29
N CYS A 101 20.96 20.61 21.80
CA CYS A 101 19.67 20.13 21.28
C CYS A 101 19.22 20.86 20.01
N CYS A 102 19.61 22.12 19.86
CA CYS A 102 19.24 22.98 18.73
C CYS A 102 20.29 22.97 17.62
N HIS A 103 21.53 22.60 17.95
CA HIS A 103 22.62 22.53 16.98
C HIS A 103 22.43 21.34 16.03
N VAL A 104 22.23 21.63 14.75
CA VAL A 104 22.09 20.61 13.69
C VAL A 104 23.45 20.00 13.39
N LYS A 105 23.77 18.88 14.05
CA LYS A 105 25.06 18.19 13.87
C LYS A 105 25.17 17.61 12.46
N LYS A 106 26.26 17.94 11.75
CA LYS A 106 26.58 17.31 10.46
C LYS A 106 26.78 15.80 10.67
N PRO A 107 25.97 14.94 10.02
CA PRO A 107 26.08 13.51 10.29
C PRO A 107 27.31 12.89 9.60
N ALA A 108 27.94 11.92 10.27
CA ALA A 108 29.16 11.26 9.80
C ALA A 108 29.03 10.59 8.42
N ILE A 109 27.86 10.01 8.14
CA ILE A 109 27.52 9.41 6.83
C ILE A 109 26.51 10.34 6.16
N CYS A 110 26.68 10.66 4.87
CA CYS A 110 25.85 11.67 4.19
C CYS A 110 24.50 11.13 3.67
N CYS A 111 24.50 10.44 2.54
CA CYS A 111 23.33 9.77 1.97
C CYS A 111 23.80 8.58 1.13
N ASP A 112 22.87 7.78 0.65
CA ASP A 112 23.09 6.63 -0.26
C ASP A 112 23.77 7.02 -1.57
N LEU A 113 23.57 8.24 -2.06
CA LEU A 113 24.30 8.73 -3.25
C LEU A 113 25.78 8.98 -3.00
N HIS A 114 26.11 9.56 -1.84
CA HIS A 114 27.49 9.92 -1.49
C HIS A 114 28.26 8.77 -0.82
N ASN A 115 27.57 7.87 -0.11
CA ASN A 115 28.18 6.78 0.65
C ASN A 115 27.48 5.45 0.36
N PRO A 116 27.40 4.99 -0.90
CA PRO A 116 26.56 3.85 -1.28
C PRO A 116 26.89 2.56 -0.51
N THR A 117 28.15 2.36 -0.12
CA THR A 117 28.61 1.18 0.65
C THR A 117 27.96 1.08 2.03
N GLU A 118 27.76 2.21 2.71
CA GLU A 118 27.12 2.27 4.03
C GLU A 118 25.63 1.90 3.97
N PHE A 119 25.02 1.95 2.79
CA PHE A 119 23.59 1.69 2.60
C PHE A 119 23.28 0.35 1.93
N LEU A 120 24.28 -0.48 1.61
CA LEU A 120 24.06 -1.77 0.95
C LEU A 120 23.15 -2.70 1.75
N SER A 121 23.23 -2.67 3.09
CA SER A 121 22.36 -3.46 3.98
C SER A 121 20.88 -3.08 3.85
N TYR A 122 20.57 -1.86 3.42
CA TYR A 122 19.20 -1.36 3.21
C TYR A 122 18.71 -1.53 1.77
N THR A 123 19.59 -1.90 0.83
CA THR A 123 19.19 -2.25 -0.52
C THR A 123 18.48 -3.60 -0.55
N SER A 124 17.24 -3.62 -0.07
CA SER A 124 16.34 -4.75 -0.28
C SER A 124 15.83 -4.69 -1.72
N THR A 125 16.00 -5.78 -2.47
CA THR A 125 15.24 -5.97 -3.70
C THR A 125 13.78 -6.01 -3.28
N VAL A 126 13.05 -4.91 -3.51
CA VAL A 126 11.60 -4.89 -3.33
C VAL A 126 11.05 -5.92 -4.30
N THR A 127 10.82 -7.13 -3.81
CA THR A 127 10.16 -8.16 -4.61
C THR A 127 8.83 -7.56 -5.00
N LYS A 128 8.64 -7.34 -6.30
CA LYS A 128 7.38 -6.85 -6.85
C LYS A 128 6.27 -7.65 -6.18
N GLN A 129 5.48 -6.97 -5.33
CA GLN A 129 4.50 -7.66 -4.51
C GLN A 129 3.66 -8.53 -5.44
N CYS A 130 3.70 -9.85 -5.20
CA CYS A 130 2.84 -10.76 -5.94
C CYS A 130 1.41 -10.26 -5.71
N HIS A 131 0.71 -9.93 -6.80
CA HIS A 131 -0.62 -9.36 -6.74
C HIS A 131 -1.45 -10.12 -5.71
N THR A 132 -1.80 -9.43 -4.63
CA THR A 132 -2.62 -10.02 -3.56
C THR A 132 -3.89 -10.55 -4.20
N ALA A 133 -4.36 -11.71 -3.73
CA ALA A 133 -5.60 -12.29 -4.20
C ALA A 133 -6.69 -11.19 -4.15
N GLN A 134 -7.41 -11.04 -5.27
CA GLN A 134 -8.36 -9.95 -5.40
C GLN A 134 -9.44 -10.11 -4.32
N ARG A 135 -9.53 -9.11 -3.43
CA ARG A 135 -10.55 -9.04 -2.39
C ARG A 135 -11.95 -9.15 -3.00
N SER A 136 -12.86 -9.82 -2.29
CA SER A 136 -14.24 -9.93 -2.73
C SER A 136 -14.90 -8.56 -2.82
N ARG A 137 -15.60 -8.26 -3.92
CA ARG A 137 -16.38 -7.01 -4.04
C ARG A 137 -17.67 -7.14 -3.24
N MET A 138 -17.84 -6.27 -2.24
CA MET A 138 -19.04 -6.24 -1.42
C MET A 138 -20.08 -5.26 -2.00
N PRO A 139 -21.37 -5.63 -2.06
CA PRO A 139 -22.45 -4.69 -2.32
C PRO A 139 -22.50 -3.60 -1.23
N ALA A 140 -23.00 -2.41 -1.57
CA ALA A 140 -23.31 -1.42 -0.56
C ALA A 140 -24.43 -1.93 0.34
N TYR A 141 -24.32 -1.69 1.65
CA TYR A 141 -25.32 -2.06 2.63
C TYR A 141 -25.48 -0.97 3.69
N THR A 142 -26.57 -1.06 4.45
CA THR A 142 -26.81 -0.22 5.62
C THR A 142 -26.53 -1.04 6.86
N LYS A 143 -25.58 -0.58 7.71
CA LYS A 143 -25.25 -1.23 8.97
C LYS A 143 -26.51 -1.46 9.83
N GLN A 144 -26.67 -2.69 10.29
CA GLN A 144 -27.74 -3.14 11.18
C GLN A 144 -27.23 -3.20 12.63
N GLN A 145 -28.15 -3.46 13.57
CA GLN A 145 -27.83 -3.47 15.00
C GLN A 145 -26.70 -4.46 15.36
N HIS A 146 -26.66 -5.62 14.71
CA HIS A 146 -25.61 -6.61 14.96
C HIS A 146 -24.24 -6.17 14.43
N ASP A 147 -24.20 -5.41 13.34
CA ASP A 147 -22.96 -4.85 12.79
C ASP A 147 -22.33 -3.85 13.78
N TYR A 148 -23.15 -2.96 14.34
CA TYR A 148 -22.69 -2.02 15.39
C TYR A 148 -22.27 -2.76 16.66
N SER A 149 -22.98 -3.84 17.03
CA SER A 149 -22.61 -4.65 18.19
C SER A 149 -21.25 -5.33 17.98
N LEU A 150 -20.99 -5.86 16.79
CA LEU A 150 -19.70 -6.46 16.43
C LEU A 150 -18.59 -5.40 16.40
N GLU A 151 -18.87 -4.23 15.81
CA GLU A 151 -17.93 -3.11 15.75
C GLU A 151 -17.47 -2.67 17.14
N ASN A 152 -18.42 -2.48 18.08
CA ASN A 152 -18.09 -2.13 19.47
C ASN A 152 -17.28 -3.23 20.17
N ALA A 153 -17.68 -4.50 20.01
CA ALA A 153 -16.93 -5.62 20.60
C ALA A 153 -15.50 -5.73 20.06
N LEU A 154 -15.29 -5.43 18.77
CA LEU A 154 -13.96 -5.37 18.17
C LEU A 154 -13.13 -4.19 18.69
N LEU A 155 -13.74 -3.03 18.94
CA LEU A 155 -13.08 -1.87 19.52
C LEU A 155 -12.58 -2.19 20.94
N ASP A 156 -13.46 -2.73 21.79
CA ASP A 156 -13.13 -3.12 23.17
C ASP A 156 -12.04 -4.21 23.20
N TRP A 157 -12.20 -5.25 22.37
CA TRP A 157 -11.21 -6.32 22.25
C TRP A 157 -9.85 -5.79 21.79
N ARG A 158 -9.82 -4.86 20.83
CA ARG A 158 -8.58 -4.29 20.30
C ARG A 158 -7.83 -3.48 21.35
N GLU A 159 -8.54 -2.69 22.15
CA GLU A 159 -7.94 -1.93 23.25
C GLU A 159 -7.34 -2.87 24.30
N ALA A 160 -8.13 -3.84 24.77
CA ALA A 160 -7.68 -4.84 25.73
C ALA A 160 -6.46 -5.63 25.23
N LYS A 161 -6.50 -6.09 23.97
CA LYS A 161 -5.41 -6.85 23.36
C LYS A 161 -4.14 -6.02 23.18
N THR A 162 -4.27 -4.71 22.93
CA THR A 162 -3.10 -3.82 22.83
C THR A 162 -2.43 -3.64 24.18
N ALA A 163 -3.21 -3.43 25.25
CA ALA A 163 -2.69 -3.38 26.60
C ALA A 163 -2.04 -4.70 27.03
N GLU A 164 -2.63 -5.83 26.64
CA GLU A 164 -2.10 -7.18 26.93
C GLU A 164 -0.74 -7.43 26.24
N VAL A 165 -0.62 -7.10 24.95
CA VAL A 165 0.56 -7.46 24.13
C VAL A 165 1.69 -6.44 24.25
N TYR A 166 1.36 -5.15 24.37
CA TYR A 166 2.35 -4.06 24.34
C TYR A 166 2.42 -3.25 25.64
N GLY A 167 1.54 -3.53 26.60
CA GLY A 167 1.45 -2.78 27.84
C GLY A 167 0.65 -1.47 27.71
N TRP A 168 0.22 -0.96 28.87
CA TRP A 168 -0.58 0.26 28.96
C TRP A 168 0.10 1.50 28.36
N VAL A 169 1.42 1.63 28.54
CA VAL A 169 2.19 2.77 28.01
C VAL A 169 2.06 2.83 26.49
N ALA A 170 2.26 1.72 25.78
CA ALA A 170 2.14 1.68 24.33
C ALA A 170 0.71 1.97 23.85
N LEU A 171 -0.31 1.45 24.56
CA LEU A 171 -1.70 1.79 24.27
C LEU A 171 -1.95 3.30 24.42
N SER A 172 -1.43 3.94 25.47
CA SER A 172 -1.61 5.38 25.69
C SER A 172 -0.87 6.26 24.69
N CYS A 173 0.31 5.85 24.22
CA CYS A 173 1.14 6.63 23.31
C CYS A 173 0.76 6.45 21.83
N HIS A 174 0.41 5.23 21.43
CA HIS A 174 0.19 4.88 20.02
C HIS A 174 -1.26 4.48 19.71
N GLY A 175 -2.05 4.19 20.74
CA GLY A 175 -3.44 3.76 20.58
C GLY A 175 -3.59 2.28 20.22
N PRO A 176 -4.84 1.81 20.08
CA PRO A 176 -5.17 0.41 19.84
C PRO A 176 -4.88 -0.06 18.39
N SER A 177 -4.49 0.87 17.52
CA SER A 177 -4.17 0.61 16.11
C SER A 177 -2.97 -0.33 15.91
N LEU A 178 -2.13 -0.52 16.95
CA LEU A 178 -1.01 -1.47 16.98
C LEU A 178 -1.44 -2.93 16.79
N ILE A 179 -2.65 -3.29 17.23
CA ILE A 179 -3.21 -4.63 17.01
C ILE A 179 -3.95 -4.69 15.68
N MET A 180 -4.85 -3.74 15.43
CA MET A 180 -5.71 -3.70 14.24
C MET A 180 -6.07 -2.26 13.88
N THR A 181 -5.83 -1.83 12.64
CA THR A 181 -6.21 -0.48 12.19
C THR A 181 -7.72 -0.33 12.05
N ASP A 182 -8.25 0.89 12.13
CA ASP A 182 -9.69 1.15 11.95
C ASP A 182 -10.19 0.69 10.57
N ALA A 183 -9.37 0.87 9.52
CA ALA A 183 -9.69 0.36 8.19
C ALA A 183 -9.83 -1.16 8.16
N THR A 184 -8.95 -1.88 8.86
CA THR A 184 -9.04 -3.34 8.97
C THR A 184 -10.30 -3.74 9.73
N LEU A 185 -10.59 -3.10 10.86
CA LEU A 185 -11.78 -3.35 11.67
C LEU A 185 -13.06 -3.16 10.85
N ASN A 186 -13.17 -2.04 10.12
CA ASN A 186 -14.29 -1.79 9.23
C ASN A 186 -14.44 -2.89 8.17
N PHE A 187 -13.34 -3.34 7.55
CA PHE A 187 -13.41 -4.47 6.64
C PHE A 187 -13.89 -5.75 7.32
N VAL A 188 -13.49 -6.03 8.57
CA VAL A 188 -14.01 -7.19 9.32
C VAL A 188 -15.53 -7.10 9.43
N VAL A 189 -16.07 -5.95 9.83
CA VAL A 189 -17.52 -5.73 9.97
C VAL A 189 -18.22 -5.89 8.61
N ASP A 190 -17.70 -5.26 7.55
CA ASP A 190 -18.27 -5.35 6.19
C ASP A 190 -18.30 -6.81 5.68
N TYR A 191 -17.21 -7.56 5.85
CA TYR A 191 -17.14 -8.95 5.40
C TYR A 191 -17.95 -9.90 6.29
N ALA A 192 -18.08 -9.61 7.58
CA ALA A 192 -18.93 -10.37 8.50
C ALA A 192 -20.41 -10.21 8.12
N HIS A 193 -20.84 -8.97 7.81
CA HIS A 193 -22.21 -8.68 7.36
C HIS A 193 -22.62 -9.53 6.14
N HIS A 194 -21.67 -9.73 5.21
CA HIS A 194 -21.89 -10.51 3.99
C HIS A 194 -21.52 -12.00 4.10
N ASP A 195 -21.31 -12.49 5.33
CA ASP A 195 -21.03 -13.89 5.60
C ASP A 195 -19.81 -14.44 4.82
N LYS A 196 -18.75 -13.64 4.73
CA LYS A 196 -17.53 -13.99 3.97
C LYS A 196 -16.40 -14.57 4.83
N ILE A 197 -16.41 -14.26 6.12
CA ILE A 197 -15.32 -14.58 7.04
C ILE A 197 -15.78 -15.54 8.14
N HIS A 198 -15.46 -16.82 7.99
CA HIS A 198 -15.77 -17.86 8.97
C HIS A 198 -14.52 -18.49 9.61
N THR A 199 -13.34 -18.19 9.08
CA THR A 199 -12.06 -18.77 9.49
C THR A 199 -10.97 -17.70 9.48
N ALA A 200 -9.92 -17.89 10.27
CA ALA A 200 -8.76 -17.00 10.28
C ALA A 200 -8.11 -16.86 8.88
N GLU A 201 -8.16 -17.92 8.07
CA GLU A 201 -7.67 -17.87 6.68
C GLU A 201 -8.52 -16.97 5.80
N ASN A 202 -9.85 -17.02 5.92
CA ASN A 202 -10.73 -16.11 5.20
C ASN A 202 -10.50 -14.67 5.67
N LEU A 203 -10.38 -14.45 6.97
CA LEU A 203 -10.08 -13.14 7.54
C LEU A 203 -8.80 -12.57 6.93
N ARG A 204 -7.71 -13.35 6.91
CA ARG A 204 -6.43 -12.97 6.29
C ARG A 204 -6.59 -12.61 4.82
N ARG A 205 -7.29 -13.46 4.06
CA ARG A 205 -7.45 -13.29 2.61
C ARG A 205 -8.27 -12.05 2.25
N GLU A 206 -9.39 -11.82 2.94
CA GLU A 206 -10.31 -10.73 2.58
C GLU A 206 -9.83 -9.37 3.12
N THR A 207 -9.20 -9.33 4.29
CA THR A 207 -8.73 -8.07 4.91
C THR A 207 -7.27 -7.75 4.60
N GLY A 208 -6.43 -8.76 4.32
CA GLY A 208 -4.98 -8.61 4.25
C GLY A 208 -4.33 -8.37 5.61
N TRP A 209 -5.04 -8.57 6.73
CA TRP A 209 -4.51 -8.33 8.06
C TRP A 209 -3.41 -9.33 8.42
N THR A 210 -2.20 -8.83 8.61
CA THR A 210 -0.98 -9.63 8.81
C THR A 210 -1.00 -10.42 10.12
N ARG A 211 -1.75 -9.96 11.13
CA ARG A 211 -1.83 -10.62 12.46
C ARG A 211 -3.00 -11.59 12.60
N SER A 212 -3.71 -11.86 11.51
CA SER A 212 -4.75 -12.89 11.45
C SER A 212 -4.27 -14.28 11.88
N ASN A 213 -2.99 -14.62 11.68
CA ASN A 213 -2.44 -15.90 12.16
C ASN A 213 -2.26 -15.94 13.69
N GLN A 214 -2.16 -14.80 14.36
CA GLN A 214 -1.96 -14.71 15.82
C GLN A 214 -3.29 -14.55 16.54
N PHE A 215 -4.18 -13.71 16.01
CA PHE A 215 -5.41 -13.28 16.69
C PHE A 215 -6.68 -13.60 15.91
N GLY A 216 -6.56 -14.31 14.77
CA GLY A 216 -7.70 -14.58 13.90
C GLY A 216 -8.79 -15.37 14.58
N ASP A 217 -8.45 -16.39 15.37
CA ASP A 217 -9.46 -17.24 16.02
C ASP A 217 -10.27 -16.48 17.08
N GLU A 218 -9.65 -15.56 17.84
CA GLU A 218 -10.35 -14.69 18.78
C GLU A 218 -11.36 -13.78 18.05
N VAL A 219 -10.91 -13.16 16.94
CA VAL A 219 -11.76 -12.28 16.11
C VAL A 219 -12.90 -13.06 15.46
N ILE A 220 -12.64 -14.29 14.98
CA ILE A 220 -13.70 -15.18 14.45
C ILE A 220 -14.69 -15.56 15.54
N GLY A 221 -14.23 -15.78 16.78
CA GLY A 221 -15.12 -16.00 17.93
C GLY A 221 -16.06 -14.81 18.18
N LEU A 222 -15.54 -13.57 18.10
CA LEU A 222 -16.36 -12.37 18.22
C LEU A 222 -17.37 -12.24 17.08
N ILE A 223 -16.96 -12.52 15.83
CA ILE A 223 -17.87 -12.51 14.68
C ILE A 223 -19.01 -13.49 14.92
N GLN A 224 -18.71 -14.74 15.26
CA GLN A 224 -19.72 -15.78 15.50
C GLN A 224 -20.68 -15.42 16.64
N LEU A 225 -20.17 -14.77 17.69
CA LEU A 225 -20.98 -14.33 18.83
C LEU A 225 -22.01 -13.24 18.44
N HIS A 226 -21.64 -12.36 17.50
CA HIS A 226 -22.48 -11.24 17.08
C HIS A 226 -23.22 -11.48 15.76
N MET A 227 -23.05 -12.62 15.10
CA MET A 227 -23.81 -12.95 13.90
C MET A 227 -25.30 -13.08 14.22
N PRO A 228 -26.20 -12.58 13.33
CA PRO A 228 -27.62 -12.78 13.50
C PRO A 228 -27.93 -14.28 13.55
N PRO A 229 -28.86 -14.73 14.42
CA PRO A 229 -29.28 -16.13 14.44
C PRO A 229 -29.74 -16.51 13.04
N CYS A 230 -29.05 -17.50 12.43
CA CYS A 230 -29.47 -17.98 11.12
C CYS A 230 -30.93 -18.43 11.25
N PRO A 231 -31.87 -17.87 10.46
CA PRO A 231 -33.25 -18.30 10.52
C PRO A 231 -33.26 -19.79 10.20
N SER A 232 -33.57 -20.61 11.21
CA SER A 232 -33.63 -22.05 11.06
C SER A 232 -34.61 -22.35 9.93
N PRO A 233 -34.19 -23.01 8.83
CA PRO A 233 -35.09 -23.36 7.74
C PRO A 233 -36.13 -24.42 8.16
N PHE A 234 -36.00 -24.98 9.36
CA PHE A 234 -36.92 -25.98 9.90
C PHE A 234 -38.00 -25.33 10.77
N VAL A 235 -38.86 -24.51 10.16
CA VAL A 235 -40.25 -24.49 10.61
C VAL A 235 -40.83 -25.80 10.11
N SER A 236 -40.70 -26.85 10.93
CA SER A 236 -41.42 -28.10 10.75
C SER A 236 -42.90 -27.75 10.62
N THR A 237 -43.39 -27.63 9.39
CA THR A 237 -44.81 -27.57 9.14
C THR A 237 -45.33 -28.88 9.71
N PRO A 238 -46.18 -28.87 10.76
CA PRO A 238 -46.63 -30.11 11.36
C PRO A 238 -47.31 -30.90 10.25
N LEU A 239 -46.73 -32.06 9.89
CA LEU A 239 -47.35 -33.00 9.00
C LEU A 239 -48.72 -33.32 9.62
N ARG A 240 -49.81 -32.88 8.98
CA ARG A 240 -51.15 -33.33 9.34
C ARG A 240 -51.12 -34.86 9.28
N SER A 241 -51.19 -35.48 10.46
CA SER A 241 -51.33 -36.92 10.60
C SER A 241 -52.71 -37.32 10.08
N ASN A 242 -52.79 -37.74 8.82
CA ASN A 242 -53.86 -38.61 8.39
C ASN A 242 -53.52 -40.02 8.90
N GLY A 243 -54.16 -40.40 10.00
CA GLY A 243 -54.00 -41.73 10.57
C GLY A 243 -54.57 -42.80 9.67
N ILE A 244 -53.75 -43.77 9.28
CA ILE A 244 -54.14 -45.17 9.08
C ILE A 244 -52.96 -46.02 9.57
N ALA A 245 -53.23 -46.85 10.58
CA ALA A 245 -52.33 -47.86 11.10
C ALA A 245 -52.30 -49.09 10.19
N LEU A 246 -51.12 -49.66 9.91
CA LEU A 246 -50.79 -51.08 10.17
C LEU A 246 -49.35 -51.42 9.76
N ASN A 247 -48.58 -51.90 10.75
CA ASN A 247 -47.60 -52.99 10.76
C ASN A 247 -46.72 -53.26 9.51
N THR A 248 -45.38 -53.14 9.66
CA THR A 248 -44.39 -54.24 9.41
C THR A 248 -42.96 -53.82 9.81
N PRO A 249 -42.04 -54.77 10.11
CA PRO A 249 -40.77 -54.49 10.75
C PRO A 249 -39.56 -54.42 9.80
N SER A 250 -38.58 -53.62 10.23
CA SER A 250 -37.13 -53.85 10.19
C SER A 250 -36.45 -54.22 8.86
N VAL A 251 -35.74 -53.24 8.27
CA VAL A 251 -34.52 -53.47 7.48
C VAL A 251 -33.50 -52.37 7.78
N ASN A 252 -32.30 -52.79 8.15
CA ASN A 252 -31.11 -51.99 8.47
C ASN A 252 -30.71 -51.05 7.31
N GLN A 253 -30.43 -49.77 7.62
CA GLN A 253 -29.80 -48.84 6.70
C GLN A 253 -28.40 -48.46 7.17
N THR A 254 -27.44 -48.85 6.34
CA THR A 254 -26.02 -48.52 6.37
C THR A 254 -25.80 -47.02 6.12
N LEU A 255 -24.97 -46.40 6.95
CA LEU A 255 -24.48 -45.03 6.76
C LEU A 255 -23.71 -44.91 5.44
N ALA A 256 -24.14 -44.00 4.56
CA ALA A 256 -23.34 -43.49 3.46
C ALA A 256 -23.19 -41.96 3.62
N SER A 257 -21.93 -41.53 3.73
CA SER A 257 -21.49 -40.15 3.88
C SER A 257 -21.78 -39.29 2.65
N PRO A 258 -21.95 -37.96 2.81
CA PRO A 258 -22.26 -37.07 1.69
C PRO A 258 -21.07 -36.86 0.75
N SER A 259 -21.38 -37.00 -0.54
CA SER A 259 -20.53 -36.76 -1.71
C SER A 259 -19.79 -35.43 -1.68
N SER A 260 -18.50 -35.50 -2.01
CA SER A 260 -17.64 -34.38 -2.40
C SER A 260 -18.29 -33.53 -3.51
N VAL A 261 -18.34 -32.22 -3.29
CA VAL A 261 -18.71 -31.23 -4.30
C VAL A 261 -17.72 -31.30 -5.47
N VAL A 262 -18.15 -31.90 -6.59
CA VAL A 262 -17.36 -31.95 -7.82
C VAL A 262 -17.31 -30.54 -8.40
N LYS A 263 -16.16 -29.86 -8.28
CA LYS A 263 -15.88 -28.61 -8.99
C LYS A 263 -16.08 -28.85 -10.49
N GLN A 264 -17.17 -28.32 -11.04
CA GLN A 264 -17.40 -28.34 -12.48
C GLN A 264 -16.27 -27.57 -13.16
N CYS A 265 -15.42 -28.28 -13.89
CA CYS A 265 -14.40 -27.67 -14.72
C CYS A 265 -15.09 -26.98 -15.90
N ASN A 266 -15.00 -25.65 -15.94
CA ASN A 266 -15.53 -24.85 -17.04
C ASN A 266 -14.91 -25.31 -18.37
N LYS A 267 -15.78 -25.61 -19.35
CA LYS A 267 -15.37 -25.93 -20.72
C LYS A 267 -15.14 -24.64 -21.50
N CYS A 268 -14.10 -24.59 -22.32
CA CYS A 268 -13.83 -23.47 -23.19
C CYS A 268 -15.01 -23.22 -24.15
N SER A 269 -15.58 -22.02 -24.18
CA SER A 269 -16.75 -21.72 -25.04
C SER A 269 -16.44 -21.82 -26.54
N ALA A 270 -15.18 -21.63 -26.96
CA ALA A 270 -14.79 -21.69 -28.37
C ALA A 270 -14.50 -23.12 -28.87
N CYS A 271 -13.71 -23.90 -28.12
CA CYS A 271 -13.26 -25.24 -28.54
C CYS A 271 -13.92 -26.40 -27.75
N ARG A 272 -14.69 -26.11 -26.70
CA ARG A 272 -15.39 -27.04 -25.79
C ARG A 272 -14.50 -28.00 -24.98
N GLN A 273 -13.19 -27.83 -25.01
CA GLN A 273 -12.24 -28.60 -24.20
C GLN A 273 -12.16 -28.06 -22.76
N VAL A 274 -11.88 -28.94 -21.80
CA VAL A 274 -11.67 -28.60 -20.38
C VAL A 274 -10.22 -28.12 -20.13
N GLY A 275 -10.02 -27.35 -19.06
CA GLY A 275 -8.68 -26.90 -18.63
C GLY A 275 -8.26 -25.51 -19.11
N HIS A 276 -9.04 -24.84 -19.96
CA HIS A 276 -8.82 -23.44 -20.35
C HIS A 276 -10.13 -22.74 -20.74
N ASN A 277 -10.09 -21.42 -20.94
CA ASN A 277 -11.21 -20.62 -21.47
C ASN A 277 -10.87 -20.02 -22.84
N ALA A 278 -11.85 -19.44 -23.53
CA ALA A 278 -11.69 -18.93 -24.90
C ALA A 278 -10.68 -17.79 -25.06
N ARG A 279 -10.28 -17.14 -23.96
CA ARG A 279 -9.27 -16.06 -23.94
C ARG A 279 -7.85 -16.56 -23.68
N ASN A 280 -7.67 -17.83 -23.34
CA ASN A 280 -6.35 -18.38 -23.10
C ASN A 280 -5.64 -18.65 -24.44
N LYS A 281 -4.36 -18.26 -24.57
CA LYS A 281 -3.55 -18.47 -25.78
C LYS A 281 -3.36 -19.96 -26.12
N ALA A 282 -3.52 -20.83 -25.12
CA ALA A 282 -3.53 -22.28 -25.30
C ALA A 282 -4.78 -22.81 -26.04
N CYS A 283 -5.81 -21.98 -26.25
CA CYS A 283 -6.99 -22.37 -27.04
C CYS A 283 -6.62 -22.48 -28.52
N PRO A 284 -6.89 -23.62 -29.19
CA PRO A 284 -6.62 -23.77 -30.63
C PRO A 284 -7.35 -22.73 -31.49
N LYS A 285 -8.52 -22.26 -31.01
CA LYS A 285 -9.35 -21.25 -31.68
C LYS A 285 -9.11 -19.82 -31.17
N HIS A 286 -7.98 -19.57 -30.51
CA HIS A 286 -7.62 -18.22 -30.10
C HIS A 286 -7.34 -17.34 -31.33
N GLN A 287 -7.76 -16.07 -31.30
CA GLN A 287 -7.65 -15.13 -32.45
C GLN A 287 -6.21 -14.98 -32.97
N SER A 288 -5.21 -15.16 -32.11
CA SER A 288 -3.79 -15.12 -32.50
C SER A 288 -3.37 -16.31 -33.39
N ASN A 289 -4.05 -17.46 -33.30
CA ASN A 289 -3.67 -18.67 -34.03
C ASN A 289 -4.36 -18.74 -35.40
N THR A 290 -5.54 -18.12 -35.54
CA THR A 290 -6.31 -18.09 -36.80
C THR A 290 -5.77 -17.10 -37.83
N ALA A 291 -4.84 -16.21 -37.46
CA ALA A 291 -4.32 -15.17 -38.35
C ALA A 291 -3.14 -15.61 -39.24
N ALA A 292 -2.66 -16.85 -39.11
CA ALA A 292 -1.45 -17.31 -39.79
C ALA A 292 -1.67 -17.98 -41.17
N GLU A 293 -2.92 -18.26 -41.58
CA GLU A 293 -3.21 -19.08 -42.77
C GLU A 293 -3.50 -18.31 -44.08
N GLY A 294 -3.25 -16.99 -44.17
CA GLY A 294 -3.78 -16.21 -45.30
C GLY A 294 -2.90 -15.09 -45.86
N LYS A 295 -1.59 -15.26 -46.00
CA LYS A 295 -0.75 -14.32 -46.79
C LYS A 295 0.11 -15.05 -47.81
N GLU A 296 -0.50 -15.26 -48.97
CA GLU A 296 0.13 -15.58 -50.24
C GLU A 296 1.09 -14.44 -50.67
N ASN A 297 2.38 -14.77 -50.81
CA ASN A 297 3.43 -13.86 -51.27
C ASN A 297 3.31 -13.66 -52.79
N VAL A 298 3.01 -12.44 -53.22
CA VAL A 298 3.15 -12.01 -54.63
C VAL A 298 4.57 -11.50 -54.84
N THR A 299 5.37 -12.28 -55.57
CA THR A 299 6.72 -11.90 -56.01
C THR A 299 6.61 -11.06 -57.29
N LEU A 300 6.96 -9.76 -57.22
CA LEU A 300 7.11 -8.92 -58.40
C LEU A 300 8.56 -8.98 -58.90
N LEU A 301 8.72 -9.55 -60.09
CA LEU A 301 9.92 -9.50 -60.92
C LEU A 301 10.06 -8.08 -61.50
N ALA A 302 11.22 -7.47 -61.25
CA ALA A 302 11.63 -6.22 -61.88
C ALA A 302 12.25 -6.50 -63.26
N THR A 303 11.84 -5.72 -64.26
CA THR A 303 12.57 -5.58 -65.53
C THR A 303 12.77 -4.11 -65.84
N SER A 304 14.04 -3.78 -66.04
CA SER A 304 14.64 -2.73 -66.90
C SER A 304 14.36 -1.27 -66.61
#